data_AF-A0A6A9SCH8-F1
#
_entry.id   AF-A0A6A9SCH8-F1
#
_cell.length_a   1.000
_cell.length_b   1.000
_cell.length_c   1.000
_cell.angle_alpha   90.00
_cell.angle_beta   90.00
_cell.angle_gamma   90.00
#
_symmetry.space_group_name_H-M   'P 1'
#
loop_
_entity.id
_entity.type
_entity.pdbx_description
1 polymer ?
#
loop_
_entity_poly.entity_id
_entity_poly.type
_entity_poly.pdbx_seq_one_letter_code
_entity_poly.pdbx_strand_id
1 'polypeptide(L)'
;MSSNNASSNVVSVDAQAFEQPEAQTEADDGVEVVDETPTFEAAVEQETQAKVDANHPDGIAETSAERIHGVTLEQEERILGREAELEHISARADLGRQDGREERTREVITEQCGRVEPTPDPREQLSQEELADVNREAMRIQDEVDCGWTSAAIARRLAEKVRDGQDVTSAVLELVGELQAVPGAVVPIAKVPEVPVGEVTVQGTVQALWGPSSSAIQQVGLIADDSGKIKFTIWTRSKQPVVHEGQTVRFRAAAKNWYEGRCSIALTGWSDIHFPERGRWWDE
;
A
#
# COMPACT_ATOMS: atom_id res chain seq x y z
N MET A 1 19.48 -19.75 -19.25
CA MET A 1 18.67 -20.71 -20.03
C MET A 1 17.21 -20.27 -19.87
N SER A 2 16.72 -19.20 -20.51
CA SER A 2 16.39 -18.97 -21.93
C SER A 2 15.12 -19.69 -22.40
N SER A 3 14.03 -18.94 -22.57
CA SER A 3 13.05 -19.05 -23.67
C SER A 3 12.09 -17.84 -23.55
N ASN A 4 12.23 -16.80 -24.38
CA ASN A 4 11.88 -16.61 -25.79
C ASN A 4 10.44 -16.15 -26.02
N ASN A 5 10.34 -14.88 -26.44
CA ASN A 5 9.18 -14.15 -26.94
C ASN A 5 9.11 -14.21 -28.49
N ALA A 6 7.92 -13.85 -29.01
CA ALA A 6 7.56 -13.53 -30.40
C ALA A 6 7.41 -14.76 -31.35
N SER A 7 6.54 -14.77 -32.36
CA SER A 7 5.91 -13.70 -33.15
C SER A 7 4.60 -14.17 -33.82
N SER A 8 3.70 -13.24 -34.10
CA SER A 8 2.56 -13.38 -35.03
C SER A 8 3.03 -13.79 -36.43
N ASN A 9 2.35 -14.75 -37.06
CA ASN A 9 2.53 -15.06 -38.48
C ASN A 9 1.20 -14.87 -39.21
N VAL A 10 1.17 -13.93 -40.15
CA VAL A 10 0.07 -13.61 -41.06
C VAL A 10 0.16 -14.58 -42.23
N VAL A 11 -0.91 -15.33 -42.50
CA VAL A 11 -0.99 -16.24 -43.66
C VAL A 11 -1.65 -15.48 -44.80
N SER A 12 -0.86 -15.15 -45.82
CA SER A 12 -1.31 -14.66 -47.12
C SER A 12 -1.85 -15.81 -47.96
N VAL A 13 -3.03 -15.63 -48.56
CA VAL A 13 -3.66 -16.59 -49.47
C VAL A 13 -2.97 -16.47 -50.84
N ASP A 14 -2.41 -17.58 -51.30
CA ASP A 14 -1.75 -17.72 -52.61
C ASP A 14 -2.73 -17.49 -53.77
N ALA A 15 -2.36 -16.55 -54.65
CA ALA A 15 -3.01 -16.33 -55.93
C ALA A 15 -2.51 -17.39 -56.94
N GLN A 16 -3.33 -18.41 -57.21
CA GLN A 16 -3.07 -19.33 -58.32
C GLN A 16 -3.63 -18.77 -59.62
N ALA A 17 -2.71 -18.38 -60.50
CA ALA A 17 -2.93 -18.05 -61.90
C ALA A 17 -3.15 -19.33 -62.72
N PHE A 18 -4.18 -19.35 -63.57
CA PHE A 18 -4.34 -20.33 -64.65
C PHE A 18 -3.81 -19.71 -65.95
N GLU A 19 -2.75 -20.30 -66.51
CA GLU A 19 -2.20 -20.00 -67.83
C GLU A 19 -3.06 -20.66 -68.92
N GLN A 20 -3.38 -19.93 -70.00
CA GLN A 20 -3.81 -20.51 -71.28
C GLN A 20 -2.64 -20.52 -72.27
N PRO A 21 -2.45 -21.57 -73.09
CA PRO A 21 -1.28 -21.71 -73.95
C PRO A 21 -1.45 -21.02 -75.31
N GLU A 22 -0.35 -20.43 -75.79
CA GLU A 22 -0.19 -19.83 -77.11
C GLU A 22 -0.29 -20.89 -78.23
N ALA A 23 -1.15 -20.66 -79.21
CA ALA A 23 -1.13 -21.37 -80.49
C ALA A 23 -0.70 -20.41 -81.63
N GLN A 24 0.33 -20.88 -82.32
CA GLN A 24 1.07 -20.30 -83.43
C GLN A 24 0.21 -19.74 -84.57
N THR A 25 0.69 -18.65 -85.17
CA THR A 25 0.26 -18.09 -86.45
C THR A 25 0.61 -19.00 -87.62
N GLU A 26 -0.40 -19.54 -88.31
CA GLU A 26 -0.36 -19.82 -89.75
C GLU A 26 -1.65 -19.29 -90.37
N ALA A 27 -1.51 -18.55 -91.47
CA ALA A 27 -2.59 -17.85 -92.13
C ALA A 27 -3.54 -18.83 -92.85
N ASP A 28 -4.81 -18.85 -92.45
CA ASP A 28 -5.94 -19.10 -93.35
C ASP A 28 -7.24 -18.58 -92.70
N ASP A 29 -8.22 -18.20 -93.51
CA ASP A 29 -9.42 -17.41 -93.20
C ASP A 29 -10.13 -17.63 -91.83
N GLY A 30 -10.38 -16.50 -91.13
CA GLY A 30 -11.52 -16.30 -90.22
C GLY A 30 -11.42 -16.91 -88.80
N VAL A 31 -11.64 -16.06 -87.79
CA VAL A 31 -12.23 -16.27 -86.43
C VAL A 31 -11.44 -15.49 -85.36
N GLU A 32 -12.14 -14.57 -84.69
CA GLU A 32 -11.70 -13.74 -83.57
C GLU A 32 -11.79 -14.55 -82.26
N VAL A 33 -10.69 -14.61 -81.49
CA VAL A 33 -10.65 -15.29 -80.19
C VAL A 33 -11.25 -14.38 -79.12
N VAL A 34 -12.36 -14.81 -78.52
CA VAL A 34 -13.04 -14.11 -77.42
C VAL A 34 -12.59 -14.72 -76.08
N ASP A 35 -11.96 -13.92 -75.23
CA ASP A 35 -11.75 -14.23 -73.81
C ASP A 35 -13.10 -14.17 -73.08
N GLU A 36 -13.78 -15.31 -72.94
CA GLU A 36 -15.02 -15.42 -72.18
C GLU A 36 -14.75 -15.58 -70.68
N THR A 37 -14.58 -14.48 -69.94
CA THR A 37 -15.01 -14.47 -68.54
C THR A 37 -16.54 -14.49 -68.53
N PRO A 38 -17.19 -15.57 -68.08
CA PRO A 38 -18.65 -15.67 -68.16
C PRO A 38 -19.26 -14.62 -67.24
N THR A 39 -19.92 -13.64 -67.83
CA THR A 39 -20.75 -12.68 -67.10
C THR A 39 -21.98 -13.44 -66.61
N PHE A 40 -21.99 -13.78 -65.32
CA PHE A 40 -23.16 -14.37 -64.69
C PHE A 40 -24.33 -13.38 -64.76
N GLU A 41 -25.50 -13.84 -65.19
CA GLU A 41 -26.70 -13.00 -65.14
C GLU A 41 -27.03 -12.64 -63.69
N ALA A 42 -27.67 -11.49 -63.47
CA ALA A 42 -27.98 -10.96 -62.13
C ALA A 42 -28.67 -11.96 -61.18
N ALA A 43 -29.37 -12.97 -61.71
CA ALA A 43 -29.98 -14.03 -60.91
C ALA A 43 -28.95 -14.98 -60.27
N VAL A 44 -27.84 -15.27 -60.95
CA VAL A 44 -26.79 -16.19 -60.48
C VAL A 44 -25.93 -15.51 -59.41
N GLU A 45 -25.65 -14.22 -59.54
CA GLU A 45 -24.98 -13.44 -58.48
C GLU A 45 -25.82 -13.42 -57.20
N GLN A 46 -27.13 -13.21 -57.31
CA GLN A 46 -28.05 -13.26 -56.18
C GLN A 46 -28.10 -14.65 -55.53
N GLU A 47 -28.12 -15.72 -56.32
CA GLU A 47 -28.11 -17.09 -55.80
C GLU A 47 -26.78 -17.42 -55.08
N THR A 48 -25.66 -16.95 -55.63
CA THR A 48 -24.34 -17.13 -55.01
C THR A 48 -24.25 -16.34 -53.71
N GLN A 49 -24.73 -15.09 -53.70
CA GLN A 49 -24.75 -14.24 -52.51
C GLN A 49 -25.65 -14.85 -51.42
N ALA A 50 -26.85 -15.30 -51.77
CA ALA A 50 -27.75 -15.96 -50.83
C ALA A 50 -27.10 -17.21 -50.19
N LYS A 51 -26.27 -17.94 -50.94
CA LYS A 51 -25.54 -19.11 -50.44
C LYS A 51 -24.34 -18.73 -49.56
N VAL A 52 -23.67 -17.62 -49.86
CA VAL A 52 -22.60 -17.06 -49.01
C VAL A 52 -23.20 -16.58 -47.68
N ASP A 53 -24.32 -15.85 -47.74
CA ASP A 53 -25.02 -15.32 -46.57
C ASP A 53 -25.53 -16.46 -45.68
N ALA A 54 -26.14 -17.50 -46.26
CA ALA A 54 -26.59 -18.68 -45.50
C ALA A 54 -25.46 -19.44 -44.77
N ASN A 55 -24.20 -19.32 -45.23
CA ASN A 55 -23.04 -19.92 -44.57
C ASN A 55 -22.30 -18.95 -43.63
N HIS A 56 -22.68 -17.67 -43.60
CA HIS A 56 -22.08 -16.69 -42.70
C HIS A 56 -22.66 -16.85 -41.29
N PRO A 57 -21.85 -16.78 -40.22
CA PRO A 57 -22.32 -16.97 -38.84
C PRO A 57 -23.45 -16.01 -38.40
N ASP A 58 -23.57 -14.86 -39.07
CA ASP A 58 -24.58 -13.83 -38.82
C ASP A 58 -25.61 -13.69 -39.97
N GLY A 59 -25.53 -14.52 -41.01
CA GLY A 59 -26.40 -14.38 -42.19
C GLY A 59 -27.79 -15.01 -42.04
N ILE A 60 -28.03 -15.74 -40.95
CA ILE A 60 -29.34 -16.27 -40.57
C ILE A 60 -29.86 -15.40 -39.43
N ALA A 61 -30.70 -14.42 -39.76
CA ALA A 61 -31.20 -13.43 -38.81
C ALA A 61 -32.31 -13.97 -37.87
N GLU A 62 -32.89 -15.12 -38.16
CA GLU A 62 -34.09 -15.62 -37.47
C GLU A 62 -33.95 -17.12 -37.16
N THR A 63 -33.38 -17.43 -35.99
CA THR A 63 -33.17 -18.78 -35.45
C THR A 63 -34.32 -19.25 -34.56
N SER A 64 -35.33 -18.40 -34.35
CA SER A 64 -36.48 -18.62 -33.47
C SER A 64 -37.61 -19.48 -34.08
N ALA A 65 -37.45 -19.98 -35.30
CA ALA A 65 -38.43 -20.82 -35.99
C ALA A 65 -38.20 -22.33 -35.72
N GLU A 66 -39.25 -23.16 -35.83
CA GLU A 66 -39.16 -24.63 -35.66
C GLU A 66 -38.21 -25.32 -36.67
N ARG A 67 -37.93 -24.66 -37.80
CA ARG A 67 -36.91 -25.06 -38.78
C ARG A 67 -36.22 -23.84 -39.37
N ILE A 68 -34.89 -23.82 -39.36
CA ILE A 68 -34.10 -22.79 -40.05
C ILE A 68 -34.03 -23.11 -41.55
N HIS A 69 -34.77 -22.34 -42.36
CA HIS A 69 -34.81 -22.54 -43.81
C HIS A 69 -33.48 -22.17 -44.50
N GLY A 70 -33.04 -23.01 -45.46
CA GLY A 70 -31.81 -22.80 -46.21
C GLY A 70 -30.55 -23.45 -45.59
N VAL A 71 -30.73 -24.16 -44.48
CA VAL A 71 -29.66 -24.72 -43.66
C VAL A 71 -29.83 -26.23 -43.54
N THR A 72 -28.74 -26.98 -43.43
CA THR A 72 -28.82 -28.42 -43.17
C THR A 72 -29.17 -28.70 -41.71
N LEU A 73 -29.75 -29.86 -41.41
CA LEU A 73 -30.06 -30.29 -40.03
C LEU A 73 -28.84 -30.22 -39.09
N GLU A 74 -27.65 -30.61 -39.57
CA GLU A 74 -26.41 -30.54 -38.79
C GLU A 74 -25.98 -29.10 -38.48
N GLN A 75 -26.25 -28.17 -39.39
CA GLN A 75 -25.96 -26.75 -39.20
C GLN A 75 -26.97 -26.12 -38.22
N GLU A 76 -28.23 -26.52 -38.30
CA GLU A 76 -29.29 -26.12 -37.36
C GLU A 76 -28.96 -26.53 -35.92
N GLU A 77 -28.59 -27.80 -35.69
CA GLU A 77 -28.16 -28.27 -34.36
C GLU A 77 -26.92 -27.52 -33.85
N ARG A 78 -25.99 -27.16 -34.74
CA ARG A 78 -24.79 -26.38 -34.40
C ARG A 78 -25.14 -24.94 -33.99
N ILE A 79 -26.11 -24.31 -34.63
CA ILE A 79 -26.58 -22.96 -34.30
C ILE A 79 -27.28 -22.98 -32.95
N LEU A 80 -28.23 -23.90 -32.75
CA LEU A 80 -28.96 -24.06 -31.49
C LEU A 80 -28.01 -24.38 -30.32
N GLY A 81 -27.01 -25.24 -30.54
CA GLY A 81 -25.99 -25.55 -29.53
C GLY A 81 -25.16 -24.34 -29.12
N ARG A 82 -24.81 -23.47 -30.07
CA ARG A 82 -24.08 -22.22 -29.79
C ARG A 82 -24.93 -21.22 -29.00
N GLU A 83 -26.20 -21.06 -29.37
CA GLU A 83 -27.12 -20.16 -28.66
C GLU A 83 -27.33 -20.61 -27.22
N ALA A 84 -27.55 -21.90 -26.98
CA ALA A 84 -27.66 -22.46 -25.63
C ALA A 84 -26.36 -22.26 -24.81
N GLU A 85 -25.19 -22.34 -25.43
CA GLU A 85 -23.92 -22.06 -24.77
C GLU A 85 -23.76 -20.56 -24.45
N LEU A 86 -24.16 -19.66 -25.36
CA LEU A 86 -24.17 -18.21 -25.12
C LEU A 86 -25.15 -17.83 -24.00
N GLU A 87 -26.32 -18.44 -23.94
CA GLU A 87 -27.28 -18.29 -22.82
C GLU A 87 -26.67 -18.77 -21.50
N HIS A 88 -26.00 -19.93 -21.50
CA HIS A 88 -25.34 -20.44 -20.31
C HIS A 88 -24.19 -19.53 -19.84
N ILE A 89 -23.39 -18.99 -20.77
CA ILE A 89 -22.30 -18.05 -20.47
C ILE A 89 -22.84 -16.72 -19.93
N SER A 90 -23.91 -16.19 -20.53
CA SER A 90 -24.53 -14.93 -20.08
C SER A 90 -25.18 -15.08 -18.70
N ALA A 91 -25.94 -16.14 -18.45
CA ALA A 91 -26.51 -16.43 -17.13
C ALA A 91 -25.42 -16.59 -16.05
N ARG A 92 -24.29 -17.22 -16.39
CA ARG A 92 -23.13 -17.34 -15.50
C ARG A 92 -22.42 -15.99 -15.27
N ALA A 93 -22.40 -15.12 -16.27
CA ALA A 93 -21.82 -13.79 -16.17
C ALA A 93 -22.66 -12.85 -15.30
N ASP A 94 -23.99 -12.98 -15.31
CA ASP A 94 -24.89 -12.20 -14.46
C ASP A 94 -24.71 -12.53 -12.96
N LEU A 95 -24.45 -13.80 -12.63
CA LEU A 95 -24.13 -14.22 -11.26
C LEU A 95 -22.73 -13.78 -10.78
N GLY A 96 -21.85 -13.35 -11.70
CA GLY A 96 -20.46 -12.96 -11.44
C GLY A 96 -20.22 -11.46 -11.28
N ARG A 97 -21.24 -10.62 -11.47
CA ARG A 97 -21.04 -9.17 -11.40
C ARG A 97 -20.76 -8.73 -9.97
N GLN A 98 -19.58 -8.14 -9.78
CA GLN A 98 -19.17 -7.46 -8.55
C GLN A 98 -19.92 -6.14 -8.30
N ASP A 99 -20.95 -5.86 -9.10
CA ASP A 99 -21.77 -4.67 -8.99
C ASP A 99 -22.42 -4.60 -7.60
N GLY A 100 -22.24 -3.46 -6.93
CA GLY A 100 -22.72 -3.25 -5.56
C GLY A 100 -21.93 -3.96 -4.46
N ARG A 101 -20.79 -4.62 -4.76
CA ARG A 101 -19.90 -5.17 -3.71
C ARG A 101 -19.37 -4.07 -2.80
N GLU A 102 -18.92 -2.95 -3.37
CA GLU A 102 -18.43 -1.81 -2.61
C GLU A 102 -19.52 -1.22 -1.72
N GLU A 103 -20.75 -1.13 -2.25
CA GLU A 103 -21.88 -0.57 -1.55
C GLU A 103 -22.31 -1.44 -0.36
N ARG A 104 -22.44 -2.77 -0.56
CA ARG A 104 -22.70 -3.73 0.53
C ARG A 104 -21.57 -3.75 1.55
N THR A 105 -20.32 -3.64 1.10
CA THR A 105 -19.16 -3.59 2.01
C THR A 105 -19.18 -2.32 2.83
N ARG A 106 -19.53 -1.18 2.21
CA ARG A 106 -19.66 0.12 2.87
C ARG A 106 -20.80 0.12 3.87
N GLU A 107 -21.94 -0.47 3.53
CA GLU A 107 -23.11 -0.56 4.41
C GLU A 107 -22.79 -1.40 5.66
N VAL A 108 -22.20 -2.58 5.48
CA VAL A 108 -21.75 -3.43 6.59
C VAL A 108 -20.70 -2.73 7.46
N ILE A 109 -19.71 -2.05 6.85
CA ILE A 109 -18.72 -1.28 7.62
C ILE A 109 -19.41 -0.14 8.38
N THR A 110 -20.37 0.56 7.79
CA THR A 110 -21.06 1.68 8.44
C THR A 110 -21.89 1.20 9.63
N GLU A 111 -22.57 0.06 9.49
CA GLU A 111 -23.37 -0.58 10.54
C GLU A 111 -22.47 -1.14 11.66
N GLN A 112 -21.37 -1.80 11.31
CA GLN A 112 -20.45 -2.43 12.24
C GLN A 112 -19.55 -1.42 12.98
N CYS A 113 -19.19 -0.31 12.32
CA CYS A 113 -18.38 0.76 12.90
C CYS A 113 -19.20 1.80 13.67
N GLY A 114 -20.53 1.65 13.76
CA GLY A 114 -21.45 2.46 14.57
C GLY A 114 -21.04 3.93 14.63
N ARG A 115 -21.45 4.73 13.63
CA ARG A 115 -21.09 6.15 13.45
C ARG A 115 -21.00 6.89 14.80
N VAL A 116 -19.79 6.96 15.36
CA VAL A 116 -19.50 7.81 16.50
C VAL A 116 -19.55 9.21 15.91
N GLU A 117 -20.58 9.98 16.26
CA GLU A 117 -20.59 11.41 15.98
C GLU A 117 -19.23 11.98 16.39
N PRO A 118 -18.56 12.77 15.53
CA PRO A 118 -17.23 13.27 15.84
C PRO A 118 -17.33 14.01 17.17
N THR A 119 -16.63 13.51 18.18
CA THR A 119 -16.62 14.16 19.49
C THR A 119 -16.19 15.61 19.29
N PRO A 120 -16.99 16.60 19.74
CA PRO A 120 -16.64 18.01 19.60
C PRO A 120 -15.24 18.28 20.14
N ASP A 121 -14.51 19.19 19.50
CA ASP A 121 -13.16 19.52 19.95
C ASP A 121 -13.23 20.05 21.39
N PRO A 122 -12.50 19.47 22.35
CA PRO A 122 -12.51 19.92 23.75
C PRO A 122 -12.18 21.40 23.90
N ARG A 123 -11.41 21.97 22.97
CA ARG A 123 -11.02 23.39 22.97
C ARG A 123 -12.18 24.35 22.76
N GLU A 124 -13.27 23.91 22.10
CA GLU A 124 -14.46 24.73 21.87
C GLU A 124 -15.29 24.96 23.15
N GLN A 125 -15.02 24.18 24.21
CA GLN A 125 -15.76 24.22 25.47
C GLN A 125 -15.04 25.02 26.55
N LEU A 126 -13.83 25.50 26.27
CA LEU A 126 -13.03 26.32 27.18
C LEU A 126 -13.37 27.80 27.04
N SER A 127 -13.17 28.56 28.11
CA SER A 127 -13.16 30.01 28.03
C SER A 127 -11.98 30.51 27.18
N GLN A 128 -12.07 31.75 26.71
CA GLN A 128 -11.01 32.36 25.91
C GLN A 128 -9.67 32.46 26.68
N GLU A 129 -9.73 32.65 28.00
CA GLU A 129 -8.56 32.72 28.87
C GLU A 129 -7.91 31.33 29.03
N GLU A 130 -8.70 30.31 29.38
CA GLU A 130 -8.22 28.93 29.48
C GLU A 130 -7.64 28.43 28.16
N LEU A 131 -8.28 28.74 27.03
CA LEU A 131 -7.78 28.39 25.71
C LEU A 131 -6.44 29.05 25.41
N ALA A 132 -6.26 30.32 25.82
CA ALA A 132 -5.01 31.04 25.62
C ALA A 132 -3.87 30.41 26.46
N ASP A 133 -4.15 30.02 27.71
CA ASP A 133 -3.19 29.34 28.56
C ASP A 133 -2.85 27.93 28.05
N VAL A 134 -3.86 27.15 27.63
CA VAL A 134 -3.66 25.83 27.01
C VAL A 134 -2.76 25.92 25.78
N ASN A 135 -2.98 26.90 24.89
CA ASN A 135 -2.15 27.06 23.70
C ASN A 135 -0.72 27.47 24.04
N ARG A 136 -0.53 28.35 25.05
CA ARG A 136 0.80 28.76 25.52
C ARG A 136 1.57 27.56 26.06
N GLU A 137 0.93 26.78 26.93
CA GLU A 137 1.54 25.60 27.53
C GLU A 137 1.79 24.49 26.50
N ALA A 138 0.89 24.30 25.52
CA ALA A 138 1.09 23.32 24.46
C ALA A 138 2.33 23.61 23.60
N MET A 139 2.60 24.89 23.28
CA MET A 139 3.83 25.30 22.61
C MET A 139 5.05 25.04 23.50
N ARG A 140 4.99 25.42 24.78
CA ARG A 140 6.08 25.19 25.74
C ARG A 140 6.44 23.71 25.87
N ILE A 141 5.44 22.84 26.00
CA ILE A 141 5.64 21.38 26.08
C ILE A 141 6.24 20.85 24.79
N GLN A 142 5.79 21.31 23.63
CA GLN A 142 6.35 20.87 22.35
C GLN A 142 7.85 21.21 22.24
N ASP A 143 8.26 22.38 22.74
CA ASP A 143 9.66 22.81 22.72
C ASP A 143 10.53 22.07 23.75
N GLU A 144 9.97 21.73 24.92
CA GLU A 144 10.70 21.08 26.02
C GLU A 144 10.74 19.55 25.92
N VAL A 145 9.73 18.90 25.33
CA VAL A 145 9.55 17.44 25.32
C VAL A 145 9.62 16.89 23.90
N ASP A 146 10.70 16.18 23.57
CA ASP A 146 10.82 15.44 22.31
C ASP A 146 9.99 14.14 22.35
N CYS A 147 8.67 14.27 22.13
CA CYS A 147 7.72 13.16 22.03
C CYS A 147 7.11 12.99 20.61
N GLY A 148 7.45 13.86 19.66
CA GLY A 148 6.95 13.81 18.28
C GLY A 148 5.49 14.26 18.09
N TRP A 149 4.84 14.78 19.14
CA TRP A 149 3.48 15.30 19.06
C TRP A 149 3.49 16.77 18.61
N THR A 150 2.44 17.17 17.88
CA THR A 150 2.25 18.57 17.49
C THR A 150 1.64 19.37 18.64
N SER A 151 1.91 20.68 18.70
CA SER A 151 1.23 21.58 19.67
C SER A 151 -0.29 21.46 19.60
N ALA A 152 -0.89 21.25 18.42
CA ALA A 152 -2.33 21.03 18.30
C ALA A 152 -2.82 19.76 18.99
N ALA A 153 -2.06 18.66 18.91
CA ALA A 153 -2.39 17.41 19.61
C ALA A 153 -2.23 17.55 21.13
N ILE A 154 -1.17 18.23 21.58
CA ILE A 154 -0.92 18.53 22.99
C ILE A 154 -2.04 19.43 23.54
N ALA A 155 -2.39 20.51 22.82
CA ALA A 155 -3.45 21.44 23.20
C ALA A 155 -4.81 20.76 23.32
N ARG A 156 -5.15 19.85 22.39
CA ARG A 156 -6.38 19.05 22.48
C ARG A 156 -6.41 18.20 23.75
N ARG A 157 -5.30 17.55 24.09
CA ARG A 157 -5.21 16.68 25.28
C ARG A 157 -5.24 17.48 26.59
N LEU A 158 -4.58 18.64 26.62
CA LEU A 158 -4.70 19.60 27.73
C LEU A 158 -6.14 20.10 27.89
N ALA A 159 -6.79 20.44 26.78
CA ALA A 159 -8.16 20.93 26.82
C ALA A 159 -9.16 19.86 27.31
N GLU A 160 -8.95 18.58 26.98
CA GLU A 160 -9.73 17.48 27.57
C GLU A 160 -9.65 17.50 29.10
N LYS A 161 -8.43 17.59 29.66
CA LYS A 161 -8.18 17.63 31.10
C LYS A 161 -8.79 18.86 31.79
N VAL A 162 -8.62 20.04 31.19
CA VAL A 162 -9.16 21.30 31.73
C VAL A 162 -10.69 21.31 31.69
N ARG A 163 -11.29 20.84 30.58
CA ARG A 163 -12.75 20.66 30.46
C ARG A 163 -13.28 19.72 31.54
N ASP A 164 -12.55 18.66 31.87
CA ASP A 164 -12.92 17.70 32.91
C ASP A 164 -12.77 18.28 34.34
N GLY A 165 -12.38 19.55 34.48
CA GLY A 165 -12.36 20.33 35.72
C GLY A 165 -10.99 20.46 36.38
N GLN A 166 -9.91 20.01 35.72
CA GLN A 166 -8.55 20.20 36.23
C GLN A 166 -8.06 21.63 36.00
N ASP A 167 -7.27 22.18 36.93
CA ASP A 167 -6.56 23.41 36.66
C ASP A 167 -5.46 23.19 35.61
N VAL A 168 -5.14 24.25 34.86
CA VAL A 168 -4.17 24.17 33.74
C VAL A 168 -2.82 23.64 34.20
N THR A 169 -2.34 24.02 35.40
CA THR A 169 -1.02 23.61 35.86
C THR A 169 -0.95 22.12 36.21
N SER A 170 -1.98 21.59 36.89
CA SER A 170 -2.09 20.16 37.14
C SER A 170 -2.25 19.37 35.85
N ALA A 171 -3.08 19.85 34.92
CA ALA A 171 -3.28 19.21 33.62
C ALA A 171 -1.96 19.12 32.83
N VAL A 172 -1.14 20.18 32.88
CA VAL A 172 0.20 20.21 32.26
C VAL A 172 1.16 19.22 32.90
N LEU A 173 1.27 19.20 34.22
CA LEU A 173 2.18 18.29 34.91
C LEU A 173 1.84 16.82 34.64
N GLU A 174 0.55 16.48 34.68
CA GLU A 174 0.07 15.15 34.37
C GLU A 174 0.35 14.78 32.91
N LEU A 175 0.05 15.68 31.97
CA LEU A 175 0.30 15.44 30.55
C LEU A 175 1.79 15.27 30.24
N VAL A 176 2.68 16.07 30.84
CA VAL A 176 4.13 15.90 30.65
C VAL A 176 4.57 14.52 31.12
N GLY A 177 4.04 14.02 32.24
CA GLY A 177 4.28 12.66 32.71
C GLY A 177 3.78 11.60 31.73
N GLU A 178 2.57 11.77 31.19
CA GLU A 178 2.02 10.90 30.15
C GLU A 178 2.90 10.88 28.90
N LEU A 179 3.29 12.05 28.39
CA LEU A 179 4.12 12.20 27.20
C LEU A 179 5.51 11.60 27.38
N GLN A 180 6.11 11.74 28.55
CA GLN A 180 7.40 11.11 28.87
C GLN A 180 7.31 9.58 29.02
N ALA A 181 6.12 9.05 29.34
CA ALA A 181 5.87 7.62 29.38
C ALA A 181 5.54 7.02 28.00
N VAL A 182 5.33 7.84 26.96
CA VAL A 182 5.10 7.37 25.60
C VAL A 182 6.36 6.66 25.08
N PRO A 183 6.23 5.44 24.52
CA PRO A 183 7.34 4.75 23.90
C PRO A 183 8.05 5.61 22.86
N GLY A 184 9.36 5.80 23.03
CA GLY A 184 10.21 6.56 22.10
C GLY A 184 10.39 8.04 22.42
N ALA A 185 9.61 8.60 23.35
CA ALA A 185 9.82 9.96 23.85
C ALA A 185 11.15 10.06 24.62
N VAL A 186 11.89 11.14 24.39
CA VAL A 186 13.17 11.35 25.08
C VAL A 186 12.90 11.84 26.50
N VAL A 187 13.30 11.04 27.47
CA VAL A 187 13.15 11.33 28.89
C VAL A 187 14.43 11.96 29.43
N PRO A 188 14.35 13.09 30.15
CA PRO A 188 15.51 13.64 30.87
C PRO A 188 16.08 12.60 31.83
N ILE A 189 17.40 12.44 31.83
CA ILE A 189 18.08 11.36 32.59
C ILE A 189 17.72 11.36 34.08
N ALA A 190 17.55 12.52 34.71
CA ALA A 190 17.16 12.61 36.12
C ALA A 190 15.75 12.06 36.40
N LYS A 191 14.84 12.11 35.42
CA LYS A 191 13.44 11.65 35.55
C LYS A 191 13.25 10.17 35.21
N VAL A 192 14.24 9.50 34.61
CA VAL A 192 14.18 8.06 34.27
C VAL A 192 13.69 7.16 35.41
N PRO A 193 14.06 7.37 36.69
CA PRO A 193 13.56 6.56 37.80
C PRO A 193 12.04 6.68 38.02
N GLU A 194 11.45 7.83 37.71
CA GLU A 194 10.06 8.19 38.00
C GLU A 194 9.08 7.72 36.91
N VAL A 195 9.55 7.52 35.68
CA VAL A 195 8.68 7.16 34.56
C VAL A 195 8.09 5.75 34.78
N PRO A 196 6.77 5.53 34.73
CA PRO A 196 6.14 4.25 35.08
C PRO A 196 6.20 3.16 33.98
N VAL A 197 7.21 3.17 33.10
CA VAL A 197 7.42 2.14 32.07
C VAL A 197 8.75 1.40 32.25
N GLY A 198 8.85 0.16 31.77
CA GLY A 198 10.04 -0.68 31.91
C GLY A 198 11.22 -0.29 31.01
N GLU A 199 10.95 0.43 29.92
CA GLU A 199 11.93 0.83 28.91
C GLU A 199 11.79 2.33 28.62
N VAL A 200 12.92 3.02 28.46
CA VAL A 200 12.96 4.47 28.24
C VAL A 200 13.84 4.83 27.04
N THR A 201 13.59 6.00 26.46
CA THR A 201 14.53 6.61 25.51
C THR A 201 15.24 7.75 26.20
N VAL A 202 16.57 7.77 26.16
CA VAL A 202 17.40 8.86 26.71
C VAL A 202 18.36 9.37 25.65
N GLN A 203 18.71 10.65 25.74
CA GLN A 203 19.72 11.28 24.91
C GLN A 203 20.72 11.99 25.81
N GLY A 204 22.00 11.89 25.49
CA GLY A 204 23.05 12.52 26.27
C GLY A 204 24.44 12.21 25.74
N THR A 205 25.45 12.74 26.41
CA THR A 205 26.86 12.53 26.10
C THR A 205 27.43 11.43 26.98
N VAL A 206 28.18 10.51 26.37
CA VAL A 206 28.92 9.47 27.11
C VAL A 206 30.08 10.14 27.85
N GLN A 207 30.01 10.21 29.17
CA GLN A 207 31.03 10.87 29.99
C GLN A 207 32.20 9.96 30.35
N ALA A 208 31.93 8.67 30.57
CA ALA A 208 32.94 7.72 30.98
C ALA A 208 32.58 6.30 30.53
N LEU A 209 33.59 5.52 30.16
CA LEU A 209 33.52 4.10 29.89
C LEU A 209 34.45 3.36 30.84
N TRP A 210 33.98 2.24 31.38
CA TRP A 210 34.80 1.39 32.25
C TRP A 210 35.04 0.03 31.59
N GLY A 211 36.12 -0.63 32.01
CA GLY A 211 36.41 -2.00 31.59
C GLY A 211 35.28 -2.95 32.04
N PRO A 212 34.80 -3.85 31.15
CA PRO A 212 33.74 -4.77 31.49
C PRO A 212 34.22 -5.78 32.55
N SER A 213 33.40 -6.02 33.57
CA SER A 213 33.72 -6.96 34.65
C SER A 213 33.53 -8.43 34.26
N SER A 214 32.88 -8.70 33.12
CA SER A 214 32.66 -10.06 32.59
C SER A 214 32.52 -10.02 31.07
N SER A 215 32.75 -11.16 30.40
CA SER A 215 32.61 -11.31 28.95
C SER A 215 31.16 -11.14 28.44
N ALA A 216 30.17 -11.24 29.33
CA ALA A 216 28.77 -10.99 29.01
C ALA A 216 28.47 -9.49 28.77
N ILE A 217 29.31 -8.60 29.30
CA ILE A 217 29.17 -7.14 29.15
C ILE A 217 30.04 -6.68 27.99
N GLN A 218 29.41 -6.01 27.02
CA GLN A 218 30.11 -5.39 25.89
C GLN A 218 30.76 -4.07 26.32
N GLN A 219 29.95 -3.19 26.93
CA GLN A 219 30.38 -1.89 27.44
C GLN A 219 29.57 -1.54 28.68
N VAL A 220 30.19 -0.78 29.58
CA VAL A 220 29.52 -0.19 30.74
C VAL A 220 30.06 1.22 30.90
N GLY A 221 29.18 2.17 31.19
CA GLY A 221 29.55 3.57 31.20
C GLY A 221 28.55 4.47 31.88
N LEU A 222 28.85 5.76 31.82
CA LEU A 222 28.02 6.84 32.33
C LEU A 222 27.58 7.71 31.15
N ILE A 223 26.29 7.93 31.03
CA ILE A 223 25.71 8.92 30.11
C ILE A 223 25.12 10.05 30.94
N ALA A 224 25.26 11.29 30.44
CA ALA A 224 24.73 12.46 31.09
C ALA A 224 24.11 13.45 30.10
N ASP A 225 23.14 14.21 30.59
CA ASP A 225 22.51 15.34 29.95
C ASP A 225 22.50 16.51 30.96
N ASP A 226 21.83 17.62 30.61
CA ASP A 226 21.73 18.78 31.49
C ASP A 226 20.92 18.49 32.77
N SER A 227 20.10 17.43 32.78
CA SER A 227 19.28 17.05 33.92
C SER A 227 20.03 16.19 34.94
N GLY A 228 20.94 15.33 34.48
CA GLY A 228 21.64 14.40 35.34
C GLY A 228 22.48 13.36 34.62
N LYS A 229 22.84 12.30 35.35
CA LYS A 229 23.68 11.22 34.86
C LYS A 229 23.14 9.86 35.31
N ILE A 230 23.27 8.86 34.44
CA ILE A 230 22.83 7.50 34.71
C ILE A 230 23.84 6.49 34.17
N LYS A 231 24.02 5.41 34.92
CA LYS A 231 24.85 4.29 34.49
C LYS A 231 24.12 3.52 33.39
N PHE A 232 24.81 3.21 32.29
CA PHE A 232 24.32 2.31 31.27
C PHE A 232 25.18 1.05 31.15
N THR A 233 24.55 -0.06 30.75
CA THR A 233 25.23 -1.32 30.43
C THR A 233 24.78 -1.81 29.06
N ILE A 234 25.72 -2.22 28.22
CA ILE A 234 25.45 -2.84 26.92
C ILE A 234 25.88 -4.30 27.00
N TRP A 235 24.96 -5.22 26.71
CA TRP A 235 25.25 -6.66 26.77
C TRP A 235 25.86 -7.18 25.46
N THR A 236 26.84 -8.06 25.54
CA THR A 236 27.51 -8.67 24.37
C THR A 236 26.53 -9.36 23.43
N ARG A 237 25.51 -10.04 23.99
CA ARG A 237 24.48 -10.73 23.21
C ARG A 237 23.58 -9.78 22.42
N SER A 238 23.52 -8.51 22.80
CA SER A 238 22.72 -7.48 22.13
C SER A 238 23.35 -6.96 20.85
N LYS A 239 24.65 -7.20 20.63
CA LYS A 239 25.38 -6.81 19.40
C LYS A 239 25.17 -5.34 19.01
N GLN A 240 25.12 -4.46 20.01
CA GLN A 240 24.90 -3.04 19.80
C GLN A 240 26.16 -2.38 19.21
N PRO A 241 26.01 -1.24 18.50
CA PRO A 241 27.14 -0.43 18.07
C PRO A 241 28.00 0.05 19.24
N VAL A 242 29.30 0.21 19.00
CA VAL A 242 30.23 0.69 20.03
C VAL A 242 30.11 2.21 20.18
N VAL A 243 29.99 2.65 21.43
CA VAL A 243 30.00 4.07 21.82
C VAL A 243 31.39 4.50 22.30
N HIS A 244 31.72 5.78 22.17
CA HIS A 244 32.97 6.38 22.66
C HIS A 244 32.71 7.48 23.67
N GLU A 245 33.67 7.74 24.55
CA GLU A 245 33.63 8.88 25.46
C GLU A 245 33.59 10.20 24.69
N GLY A 246 32.90 11.20 25.24
CA GLY A 246 32.67 12.50 24.61
C GLY A 246 31.58 12.48 23.53
N GLN A 247 31.03 11.32 23.19
CA GLN A 247 30.09 11.20 22.09
C GLN A 247 28.63 11.42 22.52
N THR A 248 27.89 12.22 21.76
CA THR A 248 26.44 12.35 21.91
C THR A 248 25.72 11.15 21.29
N VAL A 249 24.87 10.49 22.07
CA VAL A 249 24.12 9.29 21.69
C VAL A 249 22.66 9.39 22.14
N ARG A 250 21.76 8.74 21.40
CA ARG A 250 20.37 8.52 21.80
C ARG A 250 20.13 7.02 21.92
N PHE A 251 19.85 6.58 23.13
CA PHE A 251 19.52 5.20 23.46
C PHE A 251 18.01 5.03 23.44
N ARG A 252 17.48 4.31 22.46
CA ARG A 252 16.05 3.97 22.35
C ARG A 252 15.77 2.64 23.02
N ALA A 253 14.60 2.54 23.66
CA ALA A 253 14.11 1.32 24.33
C ALA A 253 15.17 0.69 25.27
N ALA A 254 15.81 1.53 26.08
CA ALA A 254 16.77 1.08 27.09
C ALA A 254 16.01 0.54 28.31
N ALA A 255 16.27 -0.71 28.67
CA ALA A 255 15.59 -1.37 29.78
C ALA A 255 16.07 -0.82 31.12
N LYS A 256 15.15 -0.43 31.99
CA LYS A 256 15.49 0.04 33.33
C LYS A 256 15.84 -1.13 34.24
N ASN A 257 16.83 -0.93 35.09
CA ASN A 257 17.26 -1.89 36.10
C ASN A 257 17.47 -1.17 37.44
N TRP A 258 17.14 -1.84 38.52
CA TRP A 258 17.22 -1.32 39.88
C TRP A 258 18.16 -2.18 40.72
N TYR A 259 19.14 -1.53 41.34
CA TYR A 259 20.06 -2.18 42.26
C TYR A 259 20.32 -1.26 43.45
N GLU A 260 20.05 -1.74 44.66
CA GLU A 260 20.22 -0.97 45.91
C GLU A 260 19.59 0.44 45.87
N GLY A 261 18.38 0.54 45.29
CA GLY A 261 17.66 1.81 45.15
C GLY A 261 18.18 2.74 44.06
N ARG A 262 19.21 2.35 43.30
CA ARG A 262 19.74 3.13 42.17
C ARG A 262 19.21 2.58 40.85
N CYS A 263 18.62 3.47 40.06
CA CYS A 263 18.21 3.16 38.69
C CYS A 263 19.42 3.20 37.75
N SER A 264 19.49 2.23 36.84
CA SER A 264 20.42 2.17 35.72
C SER A 264 19.68 1.71 34.48
N ILE A 265 20.26 1.93 33.31
CA ILE A 265 19.67 1.49 32.05
C ILE A 265 20.54 0.42 31.39
N ALA A 266 19.92 -0.48 30.64
CA ALA A 266 20.60 -1.54 29.92
C ALA A 266 20.11 -1.61 28.47
N LEU A 267 21.05 -1.66 27.54
CA LEU A 267 20.72 -1.89 26.13
C LEU A 267 20.65 -3.38 25.85
N THR A 268 19.50 -3.80 25.34
CA THR A 268 19.19 -5.18 24.99
C THR A 268 19.15 -5.36 23.47
N GLY A 269 18.76 -6.55 22.98
CA GLY A 269 18.60 -6.76 21.53
C GLY A 269 17.44 -5.98 20.90
N TRP A 270 16.53 -5.43 21.72
CA TRP A 270 15.40 -4.61 21.27
C TRP A 270 15.71 -3.11 21.31
N SER A 271 16.82 -2.74 21.94
CA SER A 271 17.26 -1.35 22.03
C SER A 271 17.93 -0.92 20.73
N ASP A 272 18.01 0.39 20.50
CA ASP A 272 18.72 0.97 19.35
C ASP A 272 19.58 2.15 19.81
N ILE A 273 20.77 2.30 19.21
CA ILE A 273 21.68 3.42 19.47
C ILE A 273 21.73 4.30 18.23
N HIS A 274 21.17 5.50 18.34
CA HIS A 274 21.29 6.53 17.33
C HIS A 274 22.44 7.48 17.64
N PHE A 275 23.22 7.83 16.63
CA PHE A 275 24.38 8.71 16.72
C PHE A 275 24.14 9.98 15.91
N PRO A 276 23.64 11.08 16.52
CA PRO A 276 23.33 12.31 15.81
C PRO A 276 24.51 12.90 15.03
N GLU A 277 25.73 12.69 15.54
CA GLU A 277 26.96 13.27 14.99
C GLU A 277 27.68 12.36 13.98
N ARG A 278 27.54 11.03 14.05
CA ARG A 278 28.26 10.09 13.15
C ARG A 278 27.70 10.06 11.72
N GLY A 279 26.54 10.66 11.47
CA GLY A 279 25.91 10.74 10.14
C GLY A 279 26.40 11.91 9.26
N ARG A 280 27.28 12.78 9.79
CA ARG A 280 27.79 14.00 9.14
C ARG A 280 29.00 13.76 8.23
N TRP A 281 29.10 12.59 7.59
CA TRP A 281 30.23 12.27 6.71
C TRP A 281 30.19 12.93 5.32
N TRP A 282 29.20 13.80 5.06
CA TRP A 282 29.03 14.53 3.80
C TRP A 282 29.33 16.04 3.91
N ASP A 283 29.80 16.53 5.07
CA ASP A 283 30.09 17.96 5.31
C ASP A 283 31.61 18.28 5.22
N GLU A 284 32.43 17.37 4.67
CA GLU A 284 33.88 17.57 4.40
C GLU A 284 34.22 17.62 2.90
#